data_AF-A0A0Q5KY95-F1
#
_entry.id   AF-A0A0Q5KY95-F1
#
_cell.length_a   1.000
_cell.length_b   1.000
_cell.length_c   1.000
_cell.angle_alpha   90.00
_cell.angle_beta   90.00
_cell.angle_gamma   90.00
#
_symmetry.space_group_name_H-M   'P 1'
#
loop_
_entity.id
_entity.type
_entity.pdbx_description
1 polymer ?
#
loop_
_entity_poly.entity_id
_entity_poly.type
_entity_poly.pdbx_seq_one_letter_code
_entity_poly.pdbx_strand_id
1 'polypeptide(L)'
;MNTAVAAVRTTVRDPAFRWGLKDMLATSLGIGAWGLVTGVAMVKTGLSAPMAIFMSLVVYAGSAQLAVLPLMAVGAPLWVVWLTASCVNLRFIIFSSMWRNYFHPLPRRQRLAVGYFSGDVIFVAFMKRFPQQEPRPEQVPYFWGAASLNWLCWQVPTITGILLANTVPLSWGLGFAGVLALLGVLLSMLFDRASWIAAAVAATAAIAAFALPLKLNILVAIAAAVTAGLLIEAADRHLRRKPQVLLVPADGALPPAERERVEQGDVPLREERHP
;
A
#
# COMPACT_ATOMS: atom_id res chain seq x y z
N MET A 1 21.86 -12.66 -25.46
CA MET A 1 22.31 -11.42 -24.77
C MET A 1 21.89 -10.14 -25.53
N ASN A 2 21.91 -10.12 -26.87
CA ASN A 2 21.54 -8.94 -27.68
C ASN A 2 20.07 -8.48 -27.59
N THR A 3 19.11 -9.39 -27.37
CA THR A 3 17.68 -9.06 -27.34
C THR A 3 17.24 -8.30 -26.09
N ALA A 4 17.81 -8.63 -24.91
CA ALA A 4 17.48 -7.96 -23.66
C ALA A 4 18.00 -6.52 -23.62
N VAL A 5 19.23 -6.29 -24.11
CA VAL A 5 19.83 -4.95 -24.19
C VAL A 5 19.05 -4.07 -25.17
N ALA A 6 18.59 -4.62 -26.29
CA ALA A 6 17.73 -3.92 -27.24
C ALA A 6 16.35 -3.56 -26.64
N ALA A 7 15.76 -4.46 -25.86
CA ALA A 7 14.48 -4.22 -25.17
C ALA A 7 14.59 -3.13 -24.08
N VAL A 8 15.70 -3.11 -23.33
CA VAL A 8 15.96 -2.03 -22.35
C VAL A 8 16.17 -0.70 -23.07
N ARG A 9 16.96 -0.69 -24.14
CA ARG A 9 17.26 0.52 -24.91
C ARG A 9 16.01 1.13 -25.55
N THR A 10 15.10 0.31 -26.04
CA THR A 10 13.80 0.77 -26.60
C THR A 10 12.92 1.37 -25.50
N THR A 11 12.82 0.69 -24.36
CA THR A 11 12.05 1.17 -23.19
C THR A 11 12.57 2.52 -22.67
N VAL A 12 13.89 2.69 -22.54
CA VAL A 12 14.50 3.94 -22.03
C VAL A 12 14.38 5.10 -23.03
N ARG A 13 14.33 4.80 -24.33
CA ARG A 13 14.21 5.81 -25.40
C ARG A 13 12.76 6.25 -25.63
N ASP A 14 11.80 5.50 -25.14
CA ASP A 14 10.39 5.82 -25.26
C ASP A 14 10.05 7.13 -24.50
N PRO A 15 9.30 8.08 -25.09
CA PRO A 15 8.87 9.29 -24.41
C PRO A 15 8.16 9.04 -23.07
N ALA A 16 7.42 7.93 -22.96
CA ALA A 16 6.67 7.58 -21.75
C ALA A 16 7.59 7.28 -20.55
N PHE A 17 8.82 6.81 -20.78
CA PHE A 17 9.82 6.67 -19.72
C PHE A 17 10.12 8.02 -19.04
N ARG A 18 10.23 9.10 -19.84
CA ARG A 18 10.48 10.45 -19.32
C ARG A 18 9.26 11.01 -18.59
N TRP A 19 8.04 10.60 -18.95
CA TRP A 19 6.85 10.95 -18.19
C TRP A 19 6.87 10.32 -16.81
N GLY A 20 7.23 9.02 -16.71
CA GLY A 20 7.37 8.33 -15.42
C GLY A 20 8.41 8.99 -14.52
N LEU A 21 9.56 9.37 -15.07
CA LEU A 21 10.57 10.14 -14.33
C LEU A 21 10.01 11.47 -13.79
N LYS A 22 9.38 12.26 -14.67
CA LYS A 22 8.86 13.59 -14.31
C LYS A 22 7.78 13.52 -13.23
N ASP A 23 6.86 12.58 -13.34
CA ASP A 23 5.76 12.42 -12.38
C ASP A 23 6.28 12.02 -10.99
N MET A 24 7.43 11.34 -10.92
CA MET A 24 8.09 10.96 -9.65
C MET A 24 8.99 12.05 -9.05
N LEU A 25 9.31 13.13 -9.78
CA LEU A 25 10.21 14.18 -9.26
C LEU A 25 9.64 14.85 -8.01
N ALA A 26 8.35 15.16 -8.00
CA ALA A 26 7.71 15.84 -6.87
C ALA A 26 7.79 15.01 -5.57
N THR A 27 7.71 13.69 -5.68
CA THR A 27 7.73 12.77 -4.54
C THR A 27 9.14 12.31 -4.16
N SER A 28 10.11 12.44 -5.07
CA SER A 28 11.49 11.96 -4.91
C SER A 28 12.19 12.47 -3.64
N LEU A 29 12.00 13.75 -3.30
CA LEU A 29 12.60 14.36 -2.12
C LEU A 29 12.06 13.74 -0.82
N GLY A 30 10.74 13.53 -0.76
CA GLY A 30 10.09 12.88 0.39
C GLY A 30 10.54 11.42 0.55
N ILE A 31 10.63 10.68 -0.56
CA ILE A 31 11.15 9.31 -0.58
C ILE A 31 12.60 9.28 -0.09
N GLY A 32 13.43 10.22 -0.52
CA GLY A 32 14.82 10.29 -0.10
C GLY A 32 15.01 10.62 1.37
N ALA A 33 14.25 11.60 1.89
CA ALA A 33 14.25 11.89 3.33
C ALA A 33 13.79 10.68 4.15
N TRP A 34 12.74 9.99 3.69
CA TRP A 34 12.24 8.80 4.35
C TRP A 34 13.24 7.64 4.32
N GLY A 35 13.88 7.40 3.17
CA GLY A 35 14.93 6.40 3.01
C GLY A 35 16.10 6.65 3.95
N LEU A 36 16.60 7.90 4.01
CA LEU A 36 17.68 8.30 4.92
C LEU A 36 17.36 7.96 6.39
N VAL A 37 16.18 8.37 6.86
CA VAL A 37 15.73 8.10 8.24
C VAL A 37 15.62 6.60 8.49
N THR A 38 15.07 5.85 7.52
CA THR A 38 14.96 4.40 7.60
C THR A 38 16.33 3.73 7.71
N GLY A 39 17.31 4.20 6.92
CA GLY A 39 18.69 3.73 6.95
C GLY A 39 19.34 3.91 8.32
N VAL A 40 19.22 5.11 8.91
CA VAL A 40 19.71 5.40 10.26
C VAL A 40 19.00 4.52 11.29
N ALA A 41 17.67 4.41 11.21
CA ALA A 41 16.86 3.63 12.14
C ALA A 41 17.28 2.15 12.16
N MET A 42 17.55 1.54 10.99
CA MET A 42 18.00 0.15 10.92
C MET A 42 19.27 -0.08 11.76
N VAL A 43 20.28 0.77 11.60
CA VAL A 43 21.55 0.64 12.34
C VAL A 43 21.36 0.95 13.83
N LYS A 44 20.58 1.99 14.19
CA LYS A 44 20.31 2.34 15.59
C LYS A 44 19.49 1.28 16.34
N THR A 45 18.76 0.44 15.62
CA THR A 45 18.04 -0.73 16.17
C THR A 45 18.97 -1.91 16.44
N GLY A 46 20.25 -1.82 16.05
CA GLY A 46 21.27 -2.84 16.28
C GLY A 46 21.57 -3.74 15.08
N LEU A 47 21.01 -3.47 13.89
CA LEU A 47 21.41 -4.19 12.68
C LEU A 47 22.82 -3.77 12.27
N SER A 48 23.65 -4.74 11.87
CA SER A 48 24.92 -4.45 11.23
C SER A 48 24.70 -3.74 9.88
N ALA A 49 25.64 -2.87 9.48
CA ALA A 49 25.52 -2.15 8.21
C ALA A 49 25.32 -3.08 6.99
N PRO A 50 26.04 -4.21 6.84
CA PRO A 50 25.78 -5.15 5.75
C PRO A 50 24.37 -5.75 5.79
N MET A 51 23.86 -6.07 6.98
CA MET A 51 22.50 -6.61 7.14
C MET A 51 21.44 -5.55 6.81
N ALA A 52 21.64 -4.30 7.21
CA ALA A 52 20.74 -3.19 6.89
C ALA A 52 20.70 -2.92 5.37
N ILE A 53 21.85 -2.97 4.69
CA ILE A 53 21.94 -2.83 3.23
C ILE A 53 21.22 -4.00 2.54
N PHE A 54 21.49 -5.23 3.00
CA PHE A 54 20.81 -6.42 2.48
C PHE A 54 19.29 -6.31 2.61
N MET A 55 18.81 -5.90 3.79
CA MET A 55 17.38 -5.67 4.04
C MET A 55 16.81 -4.59 3.11
N SER A 56 17.51 -3.46 2.94
CA SER A 56 17.08 -2.39 2.02
C SER A 56 16.94 -2.85 0.57
N LEU A 57 17.88 -3.67 0.10
CA LEU A 57 17.89 -4.15 -1.27
C LEU A 57 16.88 -5.28 -1.49
N VAL A 58 16.79 -6.26 -0.60
CA VAL A 58 15.97 -7.46 -0.82
C VAL A 58 14.52 -7.22 -0.43
N VAL A 59 14.26 -6.55 0.69
CA VAL A 59 12.89 -6.33 1.18
C VAL A 59 12.24 -5.16 0.43
N TYR A 60 12.99 -4.07 0.21
CA TYR A 60 12.56 -2.88 -0.52
C TYR A 60 11.10 -2.47 -0.20
N ALA A 61 10.79 -2.35 1.09
CA ALA A 61 9.45 -2.01 1.57
C ALA A 61 9.54 -1.18 2.85
N GLY A 62 9.71 0.14 2.69
CA GLY A 62 10.02 1.06 3.79
C GLY A 62 9.10 0.94 5.01
N SER A 63 7.79 0.88 4.79
CA SER A 63 6.81 0.74 5.89
C SER A 63 6.96 -0.58 6.64
N ALA A 64 7.18 -1.68 5.92
CA ALA A 64 7.40 -2.99 6.54
C ALA A 64 8.74 -3.03 7.28
N GLN A 65 9.80 -2.43 6.72
CA GLN A 65 11.10 -2.35 7.37
C GLN A 65 11.00 -1.62 8.71
N LEU A 66 10.41 -0.42 8.73
CA LEU A 66 10.24 0.32 9.98
C LEU A 66 9.31 -0.40 10.97
N ALA A 67 8.26 -1.08 10.51
CA ALA A 67 7.34 -1.81 11.39
C ALA A 67 8.01 -2.98 12.13
N VAL A 68 8.98 -3.66 11.50
CA VAL A 68 9.65 -4.81 12.12
C VAL A 68 10.85 -4.43 12.97
N LEU A 69 11.44 -3.24 12.81
CA LEU A 69 12.62 -2.84 13.57
C LEU A 69 12.43 -2.95 15.10
N PRO A 70 11.35 -2.44 15.71
CA PRO A 70 11.13 -2.60 17.14
C PRO A 70 11.04 -4.06 17.59
N LEU A 71 10.45 -4.94 16.76
CA LEU A 71 10.35 -6.38 17.03
C LEU A 71 11.73 -7.04 16.99
N MET A 72 12.56 -6.66 16.02
CA MET A 72 13.94 -7.15 15.93
C MET A 72 14.79 -6.66 17.11
N ALA A 73 14.64 -5.41 17.54
CA ALA A 73 15.38 -4.86 18.69
C ALA A 73 15.08 -5.60 20.00
N VAL A 74 13.84 -6.04 20.22
CA VAL A 74 13.46 -6.79 21.43
C VAL A 74 13.68 -8.30 21.29
N GLY A 75 14.28 -8.77 20.19
CA GLY A 75 14.53 -10.18 19.94
C GLY A 75 13.27 -11.02 19.76
N ALA A 76 12.20 -10.45 19.18
CA ALA A 76 10.97 -11.19 18.92
C ALA A 76 11.23 -12.39 17.98
N PRO A 77 10.44 -13.49 18.10
CA PRO A 77 10.58 -14.63 17.23
C PRO A 77 10.46 -14.26 15.74
N LEU A 78 11.27 -14.88 14.89
CA LEU A 78 11.35 -14.54 13.46
C LEU A 78 10.00 -14.64 12.75
N TRP A 79 9.15 -15.60 13.13
CA TRP A 79 7.81 -15.74 12.53
C TRP A 79 6.89 -14.54 12.83
N VAL A 80 7.05 -13.87 13.98
CA VAL A 80 6.28 -12.64 14.33
C VAL A 80 6.74 -11.48 13.45
N VAL A 81 8.05 -11.37 13.24
CA VAL A 81 8.65 -10.38 12.32
C VAL A 81 8.13 -10.58 10.91
N TRP A 82 8.12 -11.81 10.42
CA TRP A 82 7.64 -12.16 9.08
C TRP A 82 6.15 -11.88 8.95
N LEU A 83 5.33 -12.31 9.91
CA LEU A 83 3.90 -12.06 9.91
C LEU A 83 3.60 -10.56 9.88
N THR A 84 4.30 -9.76 10.69
CA THR A 84 4.15 -8.30 10.71
C THR A 84 4.50 -7.69 9.35
N ALA A 85 5.66 -8.05 8.78
CA ALA A 85 6.05 -7.58 7.45
C ALA A 85 5.04 -7.99 6.37
N SER A 86 4.56 -9.24 6.40
CA SER A 86 3.55 -9.76 5.48
C SER A 86 2.23 -8.99 5.58
N CYS A 87 1.74 -8.73 6.79
CA CYS A 87 0.51 -7.96 7.02
C CYS A 87 0.61 -6.55 6.43
N VAL A 88 1.71 -5.83 6.70
CA VAL A 88 1.95 -4.48 6.14
C VAL A 88 2.03 -4.53 4.60
N ASN A 89 2.56 -5.61 4.04
CA ASN A 89 2.74 -5.79 2.61
C ASN A 89 1.52 -6.36 1.87
N LEU A 90 0.41 -6.69 2.54
CA LEU A 90 -0.82 -7.16 1.88
C LEU A 90 -1.33 -6.18 0.81
N ARG A 91 -1.01 -4.88 0.95
CA ARG A 91 -1.28 -3.86 -0.08
C ARG A 91 -0.75 -4.22 -1.47
N PHE A 92 0.36 -4.94 -1.57
CA PHE A 92 0.89 -5.40 -2.86
C PHE A 92 0.01 -6.44 -3.55
N ILE A 93 -0.83 -7.18 -2.79
CA ILE A 93 -1.85 -8.06 -3.36
C ILE A 93 -2.94 -7.22 -4.04
N ILE A 94 -3.37 -6.13 -3.39
CA ILE A 94 -4.34 -5.19 -3.96
C ILE A 94 -3.78 -4.54 -5.22
N PHE A 95 -2.54 -4.04 -5.17
CA PHE A 95 -1.87 -3.47 -6.34
C PHE A 95 -1.78 -4.48 -7.49
N SER A 96 -1.40 -5.73 -7.18
CA SER A 96 -1.32 -6.81 -8.17
C SER A 96 -2.67 -7.14 -8.80
N SER A 97 -3.76 -7.05 -8.03
CA SER A 97 -5.12 -7.23 -8.55
C SER A 97 -5.48 -6.12 -9.53
N MET A 98 -5.26 -4.87 -9.15
CA MET A 98 -5.59 -3.69 -9.97
C MET A 98 -4.70 -3.58 -11.22
N TRP A 99 -3.43 -4.00 -11.12
CA TRP A 99 -2.48 -4.00 -12.23
C TRP A 99 -2.53 -5.23 -13.12
N ARG A 100 -3.35 -6.23 -12.77
CA ARG A 100 -3.47 -7.47 -13.54
C ARG A 100 -3.76 -7.18 -15.01
N ASN A 101 -4.77 -6.36 -15.31
CA ASN A 101 -5.19 -6.09 -16.68
C ASN A 101 -4.12 -5.35 -17.51
N TYR A 102 -3.21 -4.62 -16.87
CA TYR A 102 -2.14 -3.88 -17.52
C TYR A 102 -0.94 -4.78 -17.86
N PHE A 103 -0.51 -5.63 -16.91
CA PHE A 103 0.74 -6.38 -17.03
C PHE A 103 0.57 -7.89 -17.23
N HIS A 104 -0.66 -8.42 -17.27
CA HIS A 104 -0.92 -9.83 -17.55
C HIS A 104 -0.25 -10.34 -18.85
N PRO A 105 -0.23 -9.58 -19.96
CA PRO A 105 0.42 -10.03 -21.20
C PRO A 105 1.93 -10.24 -21.08
N LEU A 106 2.58 -9.71 -20.05
CA LEU A 106 4.03 -9.79 -19.88
C LEU A 106 4.47 -11.19 -19.41
N PRO A 107 5.67 -11.66 -19.82
CA PRO A 107 6.26 -12.90 -19.34
C PRO A 107 6.49 -12.87 -17.82
N ARG A 108 6.44 -14.05 -17.19
CA ARG A 108 6.53 -14.20 -15.71
C ARG A 108 7.70 -13.44 -15.09
N ARG A 109 8.88 -13.47 -15.70
CA ARG A 109 10.08 -12.76 -15.19
C ARG A 109 9.91 -11.25 -15.13
N GLN A 110 9.27 -10.66 -16.15
CA GLN A 110 8.99 -9.22 -16.16
C GLN A 110 7.94 -8.87 -15.12
N ARG A 111 6.92 -9.72 -14.93
CA ARG A 111 5.91 -9.51 -13.88
C ARG A 111 6.50 -9.58 -12.47
N LEU A 112 7.45 -10.49 -12.23
CA LEU A 112 8.18 -10.53 -10.95
C LEU A 112 9.02 -9.28 -10.75
N ALA A 113 9.68 -8.77 -11.79
CA ALA A 113 10.45 -7.54 -11.72
C ALA A 113 9.53 -6.32 -11.45
N VAL A 114 8.38 -6.23 -12.13
CA VAL A 114 7.36 -5.21 -11.85
C VAL A 114 6.88 -5.31 -10.41
N GLY A 115 6.68 -6.52 -9.88
CA GLY A 115 6.31 -6.75 -8.49
C GLY A 115 7.36 -6.22 -7.51
N TYR A 116 8.63 -6.58 -7.70
CA TYR A 116 9.72 -6.09 -6.84
C TYR A 116 9.88 -4.56 -6.92
N PHE A 117 9.84 -3.97 -8.12
CA PHE A 117 9.98 -2.52 -8.28
C PHE A 117 8.70 -1.72 -8.03
N SER A 118 7.61 -2.39 -7.65
CA SER A 118 6.36 -1.72 -7.31
C SER A 118 6.47 -0.94 -6.00
N GLY A 119 5.66 0.11 -5.87
CA GLY A 119 5.61 0.94 -4.68
C GLY A 119 4.38 1.83 -4.70
N ASP A 120 3.97 2.30 -3.53
CA ASP A 120 2.69 3.03 -3.35
C ASP A 120 2.61 4.27 -4.26
N VAL A 121 3.70 5.03 -4.31
CA VAL A 121 3.77 6.27 -5.09
C VAL A 121 3.74 5.98 -6.59
N ILE A 122 4.42 4.91 -7.03
CA ILE A 122 4.39 4.43 -8.42
C ILE A 122 2.96 3.98 -8.76
N PHE A 123 2.31 3.25 -7.86
CA PHE A 123 0.94 2.79 -8.02
C PHE A 123 -0.03 3.95 -8.24
N VAL A 124 0.01 4.95 -7.35
CA VAL A 124 -0.86 6.12 -7.44
C VAL A 124 -0.61 6.91 -8.72
N ALA A 125 0.64 7.19 -9.07
CA ALA A 125 0.95 7.94 -10.29
C ALA A 125 0.56 7.17 -11.56
N PHE A 126 0.82 5.86 -11.60
CA PHE A 126 0.44 5.00 -12.71
C PHE A 126 -1.08 4.98 -12.91
N MET A 127 -1.86 4.76 -11.84
CA MET A 127 -3.32 4.73 -11.92
C MET A 127 -3.92 6.09 -12.25
N LYS A 128 -3.30 7.19 -11.80
CA LYS A 128 -3.70 8.56 -12.17
C LYS A 128 -3.47 8.84 -13.66
N ARG A 129 -2.36 8.33 -14.21
CA ARG A 129 -2.00 8.50 -15.63
C ARG A 129 -2.82 7.61 -16.56
N PHE A 130 -3.04 6.36 -16.16
CA PHE A 130 -3.73 5.34 -16.95
C PHE A 130 -5.00 4.85 -16.22
N PRO A 131 -6.06 5.68 -16.13
CA PRO A 131 -7.28 5.33 -15.40
C PRO A 131 -8.08 4.20 -16.07
N GLN A 132 -7.90 4.01 -17.38
CA GLN A 132 -8.54 2.95 -18.16
C GLN A 132 -7.72 1.66 -18.05
N GLN A 133 -8.37 0.55 -17.68
CA GLN A 133 -7.75 -0.76 -17.45
C GLN A 133 -7.49 -1.54 -18.75
N GLU A 134 -6.87 -0.88 -19.73
CA GLU A 134 -6.56 -1.44 -21.04
C GLU A 134 -5.04 -1.51 -21.24
N PRO A 135 -4.47 -2.61 -21.76
CA PRO A 135 -3.06 -2.67 -22.10
C PRO A 135 -2.69 -1.62 -23.15
N ARG A 136 -1.68 -0.79 -22.86
CA ARG A 136 -1.12 0.19 -23.80
C ARG A 136 0.40 0.09 -23.85
N PRO A 137 1.03 0.31 -25.03
CA PRO A 137 2.48 0.18 -25.19
C PRO A 137 3.27 1.13 -24.29
N GLU A 138 2.72 2.30 -23.97
CA GLU A 138 3.34 3.36 -23.15
C GLU A 138 3.46 2.99 -21.66
N GLN A 139 2.69 2.02 -21.18
CA GLN A 139 2.58 1.70 -19.75
C GLN A 139 3.86 1.09 -19.18
N VAL A 140 4.49 0.18 -19.92
CA VAL A 140 5.72 -0.49 -19.48
C VAL A 140 6.89 0.50 -19.42
N PRO A 141 7.17 1.32 -20.45
CA PRO A 141 8.18 2.36 -20.36
C PRO A 141 7.90 3.38 -19.25
N TYR A 142 6.65 3.83 -19.09
CA TYR A 142 6.27 4.72 -18.00
C TYR A 142 6.59 4.12 -16.62
N PHE A 143 6.18 2.86 -16.38
CA PHE A 143 6.44 2.16 -15.13
C PHE A 143 7.94 2.11 -14.83
N TRP A 144 8.77 1.73 -15.81
CA TRP A 144 10.22 1.65 -15.61
C TRP A 144 10.86 3.03 -15.37
N GLY A 145 10.34 4.07 -16.01
CA GLY A 145 10.72 5.45 -15.73
C GLY A 145 10.48 5.80 -14.27
N ALA A 146 9.25 5.62 -13.80
CA ALA A 146 8.87 5.90 -12.41
C ALA A 146 9.64 5.03 -11.40
N ALA A 147 9.73 3.72 -11.65
CA ALA A 147 10.41 2.76 -10.80
C ALA A 147 11.90 3.05 -10.65
N SER A 148 12.59 3.43 -11.73
CA SER A 148 14.02 3.72 -11.69
C SER A 148 14.34 4.91 -10.79
N LEU A 149 13.59 6.01 -10.92
CA LEU A 149 13.79 7.19 -10.06
C LEU A 149 13.41 6.87 -8.61
N ASN A 150 12.27 6.21 -8.38
CA ASN A 150 11.84 5.85 -7.03
C ASN A 150 12.87 4.96 -6.32
N TRP A 151 13.38 3.93 -7.00
CA TRP A 151 14.37 3.02 -6.43
C TRP A 151 15.68 3.73 -6.12
N LEU A 152 16.18 4.60 -7.00
CA LEU A 152 17.39 5.38 -6.74
C LEU A 152 17.20 6.36 -5.58
N CYS A 153 16.09 7.10 -5.55
CA CYS A 153 15.75 8.03 -4.49
C CYS A 153 15.49 7.32 -3.15
N TRP A 154 15.15 6.03 -3.15
CA TRP A 154 15.08 5.23 -1.94
C TRP A 154 16.47 4.73 -1.51
N GLN A 155 17.16 4.01 -2.40
CA GLN A 155 18.37 3.26 -2.03
C GLN A 155 19.55 4.18 -1.74
N VAL A 156 19.77 5.23 -2.53
CA VAL A 156 20.92 6.12 -2.31
C VAL A 156 20.84 6.78 -0.92
N PRO A 157 19.75 7.47 -0.55
CA PRO A 157 19.65 8.05 0.78
C PRO A 157 19.58 7.00 1.89
N THR A 158 18.95 5.84 1.68
CA THR A 158 18.92 4.77 2.70
C THR A 158 20.32 4.26 3.01
N ILE A 159 21.12 3.96 1.99
CA ILE A 159 22.50 3.50 2.17
C ILE A 159 23.34 4.62 2.79
N THR A 160 23.16 5.87 2.36
CA THR A 160 23.79 7.02 3.03
C THR A 160 23.43 7.09 4.51
N GLY A 161 22.16 6.87 4.86
CA GLY A 161 21.69 6.85 6.25
C GLY A 161 22.31 5.71 7.06
N ILE A 162 22.46 4.53 6.48
CA ILE A 162 23.14 3.38 7.11
C ILE A 162 24.61 3.73 7.39
N LEU A 163 25.32 4.28 6.40
CA LEU A 163 26.75 4.58 6.51
C LEU A 163 27.03 5.74 7.49
N LEU A 164 26.15 6.74 7.51
CA LEU A 164 26.24 7.88 8.41
C LEU A 164 25.65 7.61 9.80
N ALA A 165 25.00 6.47 10.04
CA ALA A 165 24.30 6.21 11.30
C ALA A 165 25.20 6.34 12.55
N ASN A 166 26.51 6.04 12.40
CA ASN A 166 27.48 6.15 13.50
C ASN A 166 28.01 7.58 13.70
N THR A 167 27.95 8.44 12.69
CA THR A 167 28.32 9.85 12.82
C THR A 167 27.19 10.67 13.44
N VAL A 168 25.95 10.20 13.35
CA VAL A 168 24.82 10.92 13.95
C VAL A 168 24.72 10.65 15.46
N PRO A 169 24.85 11.70 16.31
CA PRO A 169 24.81 11.55 17.75
C PRO A 169 23.47 10.97 18.22
N LEU A 170 23.52 10.09 19.23
CA LEU A 170 22.30 9.56 19.86
C LEU A 170 21.46 10.68 20.50
N SER A 171 22.11 11.79 20.91
CA SER A 171 21.45 12.98 21.47
C SER A 171 20.50 13.68 20.50
N TRP A 172 20.60 13.43 19.19
CA TRP A 172 19.65 13.96 18.20
C TRP A 172 18.29 13.27 18.25
N GLY A 173 18.12 12.26 19.12
CA GLY A 173 16.83 11.59 19.31
C GLY A 173 16.43 10.69 18.14
N LEU A 174 17.36 10.30 17.27
CA LEU A 174 17.05 9.48 16.09
C LEU A 174 16.55 8.06 16.41
N GLY A 175 16.80 7.57 17.63
CA GLY A 175 16.13 6.36 18.14
C GLY A 175 14.61 6.54 18.24
N PHE A 176 14.13 7.76 18.54
CA PHE A 176 12.72 8.13 18.49
C PHE A 176 12.28 8.57 17.09
N ALA A 177 13.21 8.98 16.21
CA ALA A 177 12.86 9.36 14.83
C ALA A 177 12.25 8.21 14.02
N GLY A 178 12.61 6.95 14.28
CA GLY A 178 11.91 5.81 13.68
C GLY A 178 10.43 5.74 14.09
N VAL A 179 10.14 5.99 15.37
CA VAL A 179 8.76 6.07 15.89
C VAL A 179 8.03 7.30 15.32
N LEU A 180 8.68 8.46 15.25
CA LEU A 180 8.11 9.66 14.63
C LEU A 180 7.88 9.51 13.13
N ALA A 181 8.75 8.80 12.42
CA ALA A 181 8.59 8.50 11.00
C ALA A 181 7.40 7.56 10.78
N LEU A 182 7.26 6.51 11.59
CA LEU A 182 6.09 5.63 11.58
C LEU A 182 4.82 6.40 11.92
N LEU A 183 4.86 7.30 12.91
CA LEU A 183 3.74 8.17 13.27
C LEU A 183 3.39 9.13 12.11
N GLY A 184 4.39 9.71 11.45
CA GLY A 184 4.19 10.57 10.28
C GLY A 184 3.55 9.83 9.11
N VAL A 185 4.02 8.62 8.81
CA VAL A 185 3.41 7.74 7.80
C VAL A 185 1.98 7.40 8.18
N LEU A 186 1.73 6.98 9.43
CA LEU A 186 0.38 6.70 9.93
C LEU A 186 -0.54 7.91 9.75
N LEU A 187 -0.12 9.09 10.20
CA LEU A 187 -0.89 10.33 10.06
C LEU A 187 -1.17 10.69 8.60
N SER A 188 -0.20 10.45 7.71
CA SER A 188 -0.40 10.65 6.27
C SER A 188 -1.35 9.64 5.61
N MET A 189 -1.75 8.57 6.31
CA MET A 189 -2.74 7.59 5.82
C MET A 189 -4.13 7.84 6.40
N LEU A 190 -4.27 8.76 7.36
CA LEU A 190 -5.53 9.05 8.06
C LEU A 190 -6.30 10.19 7.40
N PHE A 191 -7.00 9.88 6.30
CA PHE A 191 -7.74 10.88 5.51
C PHE A 191 -9.23 10.97 5.84
N ASP A 192 -9.86 9.85 6.17
CA ASP A 192 -11.31 9.74 6.34
C ASP A 192 -11.70 9.25 7.75
N ARG A 193 -12.98 9.43 8.10
CA ARG A 193 -13.50 9.08 9.42
C ARG A 193 -13.30 7.60 9.75
N ALA A 194 -13.42 6.70 8.76
CA ALA A 194 -13.25 5.27 8.99
C ALA A 194 -11.80 4.94 9.32
N SER A 195 -10.85 5.52 8.59
CA SER A 195 -9.41 5.38 8.87
C SER A 195 -9.04 5.89 10.27
N TRP A 196 -9.58 7.05 10.68
CA TRP A 196 -9.38 7.58 12.04
C TRP A 196 -9.95 6.69 13.14
N ILE A 197 -11.17 6.17 12.96
CA ILE A 197 -11.79 5.26 13.93
C ILE A 197 -11.00 3.95 14.01
N ALA A 198 -10.61 3.38 12.87
CA ALA A 198 -9.82 2.16 12.82
C ALA A 198 -8.47 2.33 13.54
N ALA A 199 -7.80 3.46 13.37
CA ALA A 199 -6.56 3.77 14.08
C ALA A 199 -6.76 3.93 15.59
N ALA A 200 -7.83 4.61 16.02
CA ALA A 200 -8.16 4.73 17.44
C ALA A 200 -8.43 3.36 18.07
N VAL A 201 -9.23 2.52 17.42
CA VAL A 201 -9.50 1.14 17.86
C VAL A 201 -8.21 0.33 17.93
N ALA A 202 -7.35 0.41 16.93
CA ALA A 202 -6.05 -0.26 16.92
C ALA A 202 -5.20 0.17 18.12
N ALA A 203 -5.11 1.48 18.38
CA ALA A 203 -4.31 2.03 19.48
C ALA A 203 -4.85 1.57 20.84
N THR A 204 -6.16 1.67 21.07
CA THR A 204 -6.76 1.23 22.33
C THR A 204 -6.59 -0.28 22.55
N ALA A 205 -6.79 -1.09 21.50
CA ALA A 205 -6.60 -2.53 21.55
C ALA A 205 -5.13 -2.90 21.83
N ALA A 206 -4.17 -2.22 21.20
CA ALA A 206 -2.74 -2.42 21.47
C ALA A 206 -2.35 -2.12 22.92
N ILE A 207 -2.95 -1.09 23.52
CA ILE A 207 -2.71 -0.69 24.91
C ILE A 207 -3.38 -1.68 25.87
N ALA A 208 -4.64 -2.04 25.62
CA ALA A 208 -5.37 -3.00 26.46
C ALA A 208 -4.72 -4.38 26.46
N ALA A 209 -4.20 -4.81 25.30
CA ALA A 209 -3.52 -6.09 25.14
C ALA A 209 -2.02 -6.04 25.50
N PHE A 210 -1.50 -4.92 26.01
CA PHE A 210 -0.06 -4.73 26.23
C PHE A 210 0.59 -5.80 27.12
N ALA A 211 -0.17 -6.35 28.07
CA ALA A 211 0.30 -7.41 28.97
C ALA A 211 0.49 -8.78 28.28
N LEU A 212 0.04 -8.95 27.03
CA LEU A 212 0.22 -10.21 26.31
C LEU A 212 1.70 -10.46 25.97
N PRO A 213 2.18 -11.70 26.14
CA PRO A 213 3.55 -12.06 25.79
C PRO A 213 3.78 -11.95 24.27
N LEU A 214 5.05 -11.94 23.86
CA LEU A 214 5.47 -11.95 22.45
C LEU A 214 4.98 -10.75 21.61
N LYS A 215 4.59 -9.64 22.25
CA LYS A 215 4.03 -8.47 21.56
C LYS A 215 2.78 -8.81 20.73
N LEU A 216 1.98 -9.79 21.19
CA LEU A 216 0.70 -10.15 20.58
C LEU A 216 -0.31 -8.99 20.56
N ASN A 217 -0.07 -7.96 21.38
CA ASN A 217 -0.82 -6.73 21.35
C ASN A 217 -0.89 -6.07 19.96
N ILE A 218 0.12 -6.27 19.11
CA ILE A 218 0.12 -5.81 17.71
C ILE A 218 -0.91 -6.59 16.88
N LEU A 219 -0.99 -7.91 17.03
CA LEU A 219 -1.96 -8.73 16.30
C LEU A 219 -3.39 -8.43 16.73
N VAL A 220 -3.60 -8.23 18.03
CA VAL A 220 -4.90 -7.81 18.57
C VAL A 220 -5.31 -6.45 17.99
N ALA A 221 -4.38 -5.50 17.93
CA ALA A 221 -4.62 -4.19 17.33
C ALA A 221 -5.01 -4.28 15.84
N ILE A 222 -4.29 -5.09 15.05
CA ILE A 222 -4.59 -5.31 13.63
C ILE A 222 -5.98 -5.95 13.48
N ALA A 223 -6.27 -7.02 14.21
CA ALA A 223 -7.55 -7.72 14.13
C ALA A 223 -8.72 -6.80 14.50
N ALA A 224 -8.57 -6.00 15.57
CA ALA A 224 -9.57 -5.04 16.00
C ALA A 224 -9.79 -3.94 14.94
N ALA A 225 -8.71 -3.39 14.37
CA ALA A 225 -8.79 -2.35 13.35
C ALA A 225 -9.46 -2.84 12.06
N VAL A 226 -9.09 -4.03 11.58
CA VAL A 226 -9.69 -4.65 10.39
C VAL A 226 -11.18 -4.92 10.63
N THR A 227 -11.54 -5.46 11.79
CA THR A 227 -12.94 -5.72 12.14
C THR A 227 -13.74 -4.42 12.18
N ALA A 228 -13.22 -3.37 12.81
CA ALA A 228 -13.85 -2.06 12.85
C ALA A 228 -14.01 -1.47 11.42
N GLY A 229 -12.97 -1.54 10.60
CA GLY A 229 -13.02 -1.08 9.21
C GLY A 229 -14.08 -1.80 8.37
N LEU A 230 -14.15 -3.13 8.47
CA LEU A 230 -15.15 -3.94 7.77
C LEU A 230 -16.58 -3.63 8.23
N LEU A 231 -16.79 -3.41 9.53
CA LEU A 231 -18.09 -3.05 10.08
C LEU A 231 -18.53 -1.66 9.62
N ILE A 232 -17.61 -0.69 9.60
CA ILE A 232 -17.89 0.66 9.10
C ILE A 232 -18.25 0.60 7.62
N GLU A 233 -17.50 -0.14 6.81
CA GLU A 233 -17.80 -0.28 5.39
C GLU A 233 -19.12 -1.02 5.13
N ALA A 234 -19.47 -2.03 5.94
CA ALA A 234 -20.75 -2.71 5.87
C ALA A 234 -21.91 -1.76 6.23
N ALA A 235 -21.76 -0.95 7.28
CA ALA A 235 -22.73 0.04 7.68
C ALA A 235 -22.90 1.14 6.61
N ASP A 236 -21.80 1.66 6.05
CA ASP A 236 -21.85 2.68 4.99
C ASP A 236 -22.50 2.12 3.71
N ARG A 237 -22.24 0.84 3.36
CA ARG A 237 -22.93 0.18 2.24
C ARG A 237 -24.43 0.01 2.48
N HIS A 238 -24.83 -0.29 3.72
CA HIS A 238 -26.24 -0.44 4.07
C HIS A 238 -26.96 0.92 4.03
N LEU A 239 -26.32 1.99 4.53
CA LEU A 239 -26.87 3.35 4.55
C LEU A 239 -26.87 4.03 3.16
N ARG A 240 -25.90 3.73 2.30
CA ARG A 240 -25.80 4.30 0.93
C ARG A 240 -26.48 3.46 -0.14
N ARG A 241 -27.17 2.37 0.22
CA ARG A 241 -27.98 1.59 -0.72
C ARG A 241 -29.11 2.51 -1.22
N LYS A 242 -28.91 3.15 -2.38
CA LYS A 242 -29.98 3.90 -3.05
C LYS A 242 -31.07 2.89 -3.42
N PRO A 243 -32.32 3.10 -2.98
CA PRO A 243 -33.41 2.22 -3.36
C PRO A 243 -33.52 2.22 -4.88
N GLN A 244 -33.42 1.04 -5.49
CA GLN A 244 -33.57 0.94 -6.94
C GLN A 244 -35.06 1.03 -7.27
N VAL A 245 -35.35 1.77 -8.34
CA VAL A 245 -36.69 1.79 -8.90
C VAL A 245 -36.92 0.45 -9.58
N LEU A 246 -37.82 -0.34 -9.03
CA LEU A 246 -38.24 -1.59 -9.64
C LEU A 246 -39.41 -1.28 -10.57
N LEU A 247 -39.22 -1.46 -11.88
CA LEU A 247 -40.30 -1.34 -12.86
C LEU A 247 -41.18 -2.59 -12.79
N VAL A 248 -42.41 -2.43 -12.28
CA VAL A 248 -43.36 -3.52 -12.09
C VAL A 248 -44.42 -3.45 -13.20
N PRO A 249 -44.74 -4.57 -13.88
CA PRO A 249 -45.82 -4.63 -14.85
C PRO A 249 -47.16 -4.17 -14.24
N ALA A 250 -47.94 -3.37 -14.96
CA ALA A 250 -49.15 -2.70 -14.45
C ALA A 250 -50.15 -3.65 -13.74
N ASP A 251 -50.30 -4.88 -14.26
CA ASP A 251 -51.33 -5.84 -13.87
C ASP A 251 -50.78 -7.17 -13.32
N GLY A 252 -49.47 -7.26 -13.08
CA GLY A 252 -48.82 -8.47 -12.57
C GLY A 252 -48.78 -8.51 -11.04
N ALA A 253 -49.09 -9.67 -10.44
CA ALA A 253 -48.72 -9.91 -9.06
C ALA A 253 -47.18 -9.91 -8.96
N LEU A 254 -46.61 -9.11 -8.04
CA LEU A 254 -45.17 -9.07 -7.80
C LEU A 254 -44.63 -10.51 -7.63
N PRO A 255 -43.69 -10.96 -8.49
CA PRO A 255 -42.99 -12.21 -8.30
C PRO A 255 -42.37 -12.28 -6.89
N PRO A 256 -42.24 -13.47 -6.27
CA PRO A 256 -41.71 -13.60 -4.90
C PRO A 256 -40.35 -12.93 -4.71
N ALA A 257 -39.47 -13.02 -5.72
CA ALA A 257 -38.15 -12.40 -5.72
C ALA A 257 -38.18 -10.86 -5.77
N GLU A 258 -39.23 -10.28 -6.36
CA GLU A 258 -39.43 -8.82 -6.41
C GLU A 258 -40.10 -8.29 -5.14
N ARG A 259 -40.94 -9.10 -4.48
CA ARG A 259 -41.50 -8.77 -3.15
C ARG A 259 -40.39 -8.64 -2.11
N GLU A 260 -39.45 -9.58 -2.10
CA GLU A 260 -38.31 -9.55 -1.18
C GLU A 260 -37.42 -8.32 -1.42
N ARG A 261 -37.32 -7.83 -2.66
CA ARG A 261 -36.60 -6.60 -3.01
C ARG A 261 -37.32 -5.33 -2.56
N VAL A 262 -38.64 -5.29 -2.70
CA VAL A 262 -39.48 -4.19 -2.18
C VAL A 262 -39.46 -4.16 -0.64
N GLU A 263 -39.50 -5.31 0.03
CA GLU A 263 -39.34 -5.41 1.50
C GLU A 263 -37.95 -4.95 1.97
N GLN A 264 -36.92 -5.12 1.13
CA GLN A 264 -35.56 -4.61 1.36
C GLN A 264 -35.38 -3.12 1.02
N GLY A 265 -36.45 -2.42 0.66
CA GLY A 265 -36.49 -0.96 0.51
C GLY A 265 -36.47 -0.44 -0.93
N ASP A 266 -36.52 -1.28 -1.96
CA ASP A 266 -36.63 -0.82 -3.36
C ASP A 266 -38.03 -0.23 -3.63
N VAL A 267 -38.11 0.82 -4.45
CA VAL A 267 -39.37 1.54 -4.72
C VAL A 267 -40.04 0.92 -5.96
N PRO A 268 -41.23 0.31 -5.84
CA PRO A 268 -41.95 -0.21 -7.01
C PRO A 268 -42.57 0.96 -7.79
N LEU A 269 -42.11 1.18 -9.02
CA LEU A 269 -42.79 2.04 -9.99
C LEU A 269 -43.54 1.16 -10.97
N ARG A 270 -44.87 1.23 -10.95
CA ARG A 270 -45.71 0.52 -11.94
C ARG A 270 -45.66 1.28 -13.25
N GLU A 271 -45.55 0.56 -14.36
CA GLU A 271 -45.71 1.15 -15.69
C GLU A 271 -47.10 1.80 -15.80
N GLU A 272 -47.16 3.12 -15.95
CA GLU A 272 -48.42 3.80 -16.26
C GLU A 272 -48.82 3.43 -17.70
N ARG A 273 -50.04 2.93 -17.87
CA ARG A 273 -50.61 2.74 -19.21
C ARG A 273 -50.72 4.10 -19.88
N HIS A 274 -49.92 4.33 -20.91
CA HIS A 274 -50.23 5.39 -21.87
C HIS A 274 -51.54 4.99 -22.60
N PRO A 275 -52.60 5.82 -22.54
CA PRO A 275 -53.85 5.56 -23.23
C PRO A 275 -53.70 5.63 -24.76
#